data_AF-A0A4Y8C7I2-F1
#
_entry.id   AF-A0A4Y8C7I2-F1
#
_cell.length_a   1.000
_cell.length_b   1.000
_cell.length_c   1.000
_cell.angle_alpha   90.00
_cell.angle_beta   90.00
_cell.angle_gamma   90.00
#
_symmetry.space_group_name_H-M   'P 1'
#
loop_
_entity.id
_entity.type
_entity.pdbx_description
1 polymer ?
#
loop_
_entity_poly.entity_id
_entity_poly.type
_entity_poly.pdbx_seq_one_letter_code
_entity_poly.pdbx_strand_id
1 'polypeptide(L)' 'KGISPFDIAYELSKKYHIETRAGCACAGPYGHDLLGLKDNQKLKTKPGWLRISLHYTHEKEDIDYFFNALNKTIVKLSH' A
#
# COMPACT_ATOMS: atom_id res chain seq x y z
N LYS A 1 -6.80 -16.11 -0.06
CA LYS A 1 -7.33 -14.82 0.49
C LYS A 1 -6.43 -13.71 -0.05
N GLY A 2 -6.97 -12.54 -0.38
CA GLY A 2 -6.13 -11.40 -0.78
C GLY A 2 -5.30 -10.89 0.41
N ILE A 3 -4.16 -10.26 0.13
CA ILE A 3 -3.29 -9.66 1.15
C ILE A 3 -3.92 -8.37 1.65
N SER A 4 -4.02 -8.19 2.96
CA SER A 4 -4.51 -6.94 3.55
C SER A 4 -3.47 -5.83 3.41
N PRO A 5 -3.83 -4.63 2.92
CA PRO A 5 -2.89 -3.51 2.86
C PRO A 5 -2.43 -3.05 4.24
N PHE A 6 -3.23 -3.28 5.29
CA PHE A 6 -2.85 -2.96 6.67
C PHE A 6 -1.75 -3.89 7.19
N ASP A 7 -1.78 -5.17 6.80
CA ASP A 7 -0.76 -6.14 7.19
C ASP A 7 0.57 -5.83 6.51
N ILE A 8 0.52 -5.38 5.24
CA ILE A 8 1.70 -4.90 4.51
C ILE A 8 2.30 -3.68 5.23
N ALA A 9 1.47 -2.68 5.56
CA ALA A 9 1.93 -1.48 6.25
C ALA A 9 2.54 -1.80 7.63
N TYR A 10 1.91 -2.70 8.38
CA TYR A 10 2.38 -3.13 9.68
C TYR A 10 3.75 -3.83 9.58
N GLU A 11 3.92 -4.77 8.65
CA GLU A 11 5.18 -5.50 8.48
C GLU A 11 6.31 -4.56 8.03
N LEU A 12 6.03 -3.64 7.09
CA LEU A 12 6.99 -2.64 6.62
C LEU A 12 7.48 -1.75 7.77
N SER A 13 6.56 -1.28 8.62
CA SER A 13 6.91 -0.49 9.81
C SER A 13 7.72 -1.31 10.81
N LYS A 14 7.23 -2.50 11.18
CA LYS A 14 7.83 -3.30 12.27
C LYS A 14 9.19 -3.88 11.94
N LYS A 15 9.40 -4.33 10.70
CA LYS A 15 10.61 -5.07 10.32
C LYS A 15 11.61 -4.22 9.56
N TYR A 16 11.13 -3.27 8.77
CA TYR A 16 11.98 -2.50 7.85
C TYR A 16 12.07 -1.02 8.25
N HIS A 17 11.32 -0.58 9.27
CA HIS A 17 11.21 0.81 9.71
C HIS A 17 10.72 1.75 8.60
N ILE A 18 9.88 1.23 7.70
CA ILE A 18 9.30 1.98 6.60
C ILE A 18 7.85 2.31 6.95
N GLU A 19 7.58 3.60 7.15
CA GLU A 19 6.24 4.09 7.44
C GLU A 19 5.45 4.33 6.15
N THR A 20 4.27 3.74 6.07
CA THR A 20 3.38 3.81 4.91
C THR A 20 1.94 4.03 5.36
N ARG A 21 1.03 4.41 4.44
CA ARG A 21 -0.38 4.61 4.77
C ARG A 21 -1.25 3.61 4.04
N ALA A 22 -1.92 2.73 4.79
CA ALA A 22 -2.91 1.80 4.25
C ALA A 22 -4.34 2.30 4.49
N GLY A 23 -5.24 2.03 3.54
CA GLY A 23 -6.66 2.28 3.72
C GLY A 23 -7.43 2.45 2.40
N CYS A 24 -8.71 2.78 2.54
CA CYS A 24 -9.64 3.02 1.43
C CYS A 24 -9.77 4.52 1.10
N ALA A 25 -9.64 5.40 2.10
CA ALA A 25 -9.91 6.83 1.94
C ALA A 25 -8.65 7.68 1.66
N CYS A 26 -7.45 7.12 1.87
CA CYS A 26 -6.20 7.88 1.78
C CYS A 26 -5.88 8.37 0.36
N ALA A 27 -6.58 7.88 -0.67
CA ALA A 27 -6.56 8.42 -2.04
C ALA A 27 -7.89 8.07 -2.77
N GLY A 28 -9.03 8.28 -2.12
CA GLY A 28 -10.34 7.77 -2.58
C GLY A 28 -10.66 7.99 -4.06
N PRO A 29 -10.62 9.23 -4.58
CA PRO A 29 -10.88 9.50 -6.00
C PRO A 29 -9.90 8.76 -6.93
N TYR A 30 -8.61 8.78 -6.62
CA TYR A 30 -7.60 8.08 -7.42
C TYR A 30 -7.79 6.56 -7.41
N GLY A 31 -8.14 5.99 -6.27
CA GLY A 31 -8.45 4.57 -6.16
C GLY A 31 -9.73 4.19 -6.91
N HIS A 32 -10.71 5.09 -7.01
CA HIS A 32 -11.90 4.88 -7.82
C HIS A 32 -11.54 4.84 -9.31
N ASP A 33 -10.79 5.85 -9.78
CA ASP A 33 -10.35 5.91 -11.18
C ASP A 33 -9.50 4.70 -11.56
N LEU A 34 -8.50 4.35 -10.74
CA LEU A 34 -7.57 3.24 -10.98
C LEU A 34 -8.30 1.89 -11.04
N LEU A 35 -9.33 1.70 -10.21
CA LEU A 35 -10.08 0.45 -10.12
C LEU A 35 -11.36 0.46 -10.97
N GLY A 36 -11.61 1.52 -11.73
CA GLY A 36 -12.80 1.68 -12.57
C GLY A 36 -14.12 1.70 -11.79
N LEU A 37 -14.11 2.19 -10.55
CA LEU A 37 -15.30 2.29 -9.70
C LEU A 37 -16.11 3.52 -10.09
N LYS A 38 -17.44 3.37 -10.18
CA LYS A 38 -18.32 4.48 -10.51
C LYS A 38 -18.61 5.32 -9.27
N ASP A 39 -18.75 6.63 -9.46
CA ASP A 39 -19.22 7.52 -8.40
C ASP A 39 -20.59 7.07 -7.86
N ASN A 40 -20.74 7.15 -6.54
CA ASN A 40 -21.92 6.71 -5.79
C ASN A 40 -22.27 5.20 -5.90
N GLN A 41 -21.36 4.38 -6.44
CA GLN A 41 -21.55 2.93 -6.40
C GLN A 41 -21.52 2.43 -4.95
N LYS A 42 -22.58 1.74 -4.52
CA LYS A 42 -22.57 1.04 -3.23
C LYS A 42 -21.58 -0.12 -3.29
N LEU A 43 -20.39 0.08 -2.75
CA LEU A 43 -19.38 -0.95 -2.62
C LEU A 43 -19.79 -1.91 -1.49
N LYS A 44 -20.04 -3.18 -1.82
CA LYS A 44 -20.27 -4.24 -0.82
C LYS A 44 -19.03 -4.46 0.07
N THR A 45 -17.85 -4.23 -0.49
CA THR A 45 -16.56 -4.33 0.18
C THR A 45 -15.76 -3.09 -0.14
N LYS A 46 -15.27 -2.38 0.87
CA LYS A 46 -14.42 -1.20 0.66
C LYS A 46 -13.03 -1.66 0.24
N PRO A 47 -12.57 -1.37 -0.99
CA PRO A 47 -11.22 -1.70 -1.41
C PRO A 47 -10.23 -0.88 -0.59
N GLY A 48 -9.09 -1.48 -0.26
CA GLY A 48 -7.99 -0.80 0.40
C GLY A 48 -6.71 -0.97 -0.40
N TRP A 49 -5.83 0.00 -0.28
CA TRP A 49 -4.51 -0.04 -0.89
C TRP A 49 -3.46 0.54 0.05
N LEU A 50 -2.21 0.24 -0.26
CA LEU A 50 -1.06 0.88 0.34
C LEU A 50 -0.70 2.12 -0.47
N ARG A 51 -0.55 3.27 0.19
CA ARG A 51 -0.06 4.50 -0.41
C ARG A 51 1.33 4.81 0.14
N ILE A 52 2.26 5.10 -0.76
CA ILE A 52 3.60 5.57 -0.44
C ILE A 52 3.81 6.98 -0.98
N SER A 53 4.76 7.70 -0.41
CA SER A 53 5.13 9.05 -0.85
C SER A 53 6.65 9.15 -0.85
N LEU A 54 7.22 9.43 -2.01
CA LEU A 54 8.65 9.65 -2.14
C LEU A 54 8.93 11.13 -1.95
N HIS A 55 9.84 11.44 -1.02
CA HIS A 55 10.33 12.79 -0.78
C HIS A 55 11.61 13.04 -1.61
N TYR A 56 11.90 14.31 -1.93
CA TYR A 56 13.05 14.68 -2.76
C TYR A 56 14.41 14.38 -2.11
N THR A 57 14.42 14.12 -0.80
CA THR A 57 15.63 13.74 -0.04
C THR A 57 15.95 12.26 -0.13
N HIS A 58 15.04 11.43 -0.65
CA HIS A 58 15.32 10.00 -0.82
C HIS A 58 16.32 9.81 -1.95
N GLU A 59 17.32 8.98 -1.69
CA GLU A 59 18.26 8.52 -2.69
C GLU A 59 17.71 7.29 -3.42
N LYS A 60 18.38 6.87 -4.49
CA LYS A 60 17.96 5.70 -5.25
C LYS A 60 17.99 4.44 -4.36
N GLU A 61 18.98 4.37 -3.49
CA GLU A 61 19.22 3.31 -2.53
C GLU A 61 18.05 3.17 -1.55
N ASP A 62 17.45 4.27 -1.10
CA ASP A 62 16.25 4.25 -0.25
C ASP A 62 15.04 3.63 -0.98
N ILE A 63 14.88 3.98 -2.26
CA ILE A 63 13.80 3.46 -3.10
C ILE A 63 14.01 1.96 -3.37
N ASP A 64 15.24 1.56 -3.68
CA ASP A 64 15.60 0.16 -3.91
C ASP A 64 15.43 -0.67 -2.62
N TYR A 65 15.79 -0.11 -1.45
CA TYR A 65 15.53 -0.72 -0.16
C TYR A 65 14.03 -0.92 0.09
N PHE A 66 13.21 0.11 -0.20
CA PHE A 66 11.75 0.02 -0.08
C PHE A 66 11.16 -1.10 -0.94
N PHE A 67 11.50 -1.19 -2.23
CA PHE A 67 10.94 -2.22 -3.11
C PHE A 67 11.40 -3.63 -2.71
N ASN A 68 12.63 -3.77 -2.25
CA ASN A 68 13.11 -5.05 -1.70
C ASN A 68 12.36 -5.46 -0.44
N ALA A 69 12.10 -4.53 0.49
CA ALA A 69 11.29 -4.77 1.68
C ALA A 69 9.84 -5.13 1.32
N LEU A 70 9.22 -4.40 0.39
CA LEU A 70 7.87 -4.64 -0.08
C LEU A 70 7.72 -6.05 -0.69
N ASN A 71 8.63 -6.44 -1.57
CA ASN A 71 8.60 -7.77 -2.20
C ASN A 71 8.70 -8.89 -1.16
N LYS A 72 9.62 -8.77 -0.19
CA LYS A 72 9.76 -9.75 0.89
C LYS A 72 8.51 -9.84 1.76
N THR A 73 7.88 -8.70 2.06
CA THR A 73 6.61 -8.64 2.81
C THR A 73 5.47 -9.30 2.04
N ILE A 74 5.33 -9.04 0.74
CA ILE A 74 4.30 -9.67 -0.11
C ILE A 74 4.47 -11.19 -0.12
N VAL A 75 5.70 -11.68 -0.34
CA VAL A 75 5.98 -13.13 -0.33
C VAL A 75 5.60 -13.73 1.03
N LYS A 76 6.00 -13.09 2.14
CA LYS A 76 5.67 -13.54 3.50
C LYS A 76 4.16 -13.67 3.74
N LEU A 77 3.38 -12.68 3.30
CA LEU A 77 1.94 -12.61 3.52
C LEU A 77 1.11 -13.39 2.49
N SER A 78 1.76 -13.91 1.43
CA SER A 78 1.11 -14.73 0.40
C SER A 78 0.95 -16.20 0.79
N HIS A 79 1.58 -16.62 1.90
CA HIS A 79 1.46 -17.95 2.51
C HIS A 79 0.41 -17.93 3.62
#